data_AF-A0A6A9QBR3-F1
#
_entry.id   AF-A0A6A9QBR3-F1
#
_cell.length_a   1.000
_cell.length_b   1.000
_cell.length_c   1.000
_cell.angle_alpha   90.00
_cell.angle_beta   90.00
_cell.angle_gamma   90.00
#
_symmetry.space_group_name_H-M   'P 1'
#
loop_
_entity.id
_entity.type
_entity.pdbx_description
1 polymer ?
#
loop_
_entity_poly.entity_id
_entity_poly.type
_entity_poly.pdbx_seq_one_letter_code
_entity_poly.pdbx_strand_id
1 'polypeptide(L)'
;MSKLDELEWRFRNINEVVAFLLAIFSISTFGIGELIYSIIKGYPLYFSLLIVLFTLIAATIAVIPHELAHRQVARKYGCFSRFSLSFSGFLATSIINLFGLAIVFFSGYTLISCNFFRANKKLDGITATAGPATNLVISAIFYLAYLFSQSLVGLLFFYIAMFNSVVAFFNLLPFWVLDGMKIMRWNVKIWAVMIALSLVLMYLTHVL
;
A
#
# COMPACT_ATOMS: atom_id res chain seq x y z
N MET A 1 30.76 -7.97 -1.58
CA MET A 1 29.39 -7.49 -1.32
C MET A 1 29.32 -6.06 -1.86
N SER A 2 28.38 -5.74 -2.75
CA SER A 2 28.28 -4.38 -3.28
C SER A 2 27.73 -3.42 -2.21
N LYS A 3 27.95 -2.11 -2.36
CA LYS A 3 27.35 -1.11 -1.44
C LYS A 3 25.82 -1.19 -1.41
N LEU A 4 25.19 -1.59 -2.51
CA LEU A 4 23.74 -1.78 -2.57
C LEU A 4 23.28 -2.98 -1.74
N ASP A 5 24.00 -4.09 -1.80
CA ASP A 5 23.70 -5.29 -1.00
C ASP A 5 23.82 -5.00 0.51
N GLU A 6 24.81 -4.19 0.89
CA GLU A 6 25.00 -3.75 2.28
C GLU A 6 23.82 -2.90 2.76
N LEU A 7 23.38 -1.93 1.94
CA LEU A 7 22.21 -1.09 2.27
C LEU A 7 20.93 -1.90 2.36
N GLU A 8 20.72 -2.84 1.44
CA GLU A 8 19.58 -3.74 1.44
C GLU A 8 19.56 -4.61 2.72
N TRP A 9 20.71 -5.15 3.12
CA TRP A 9 20.84 -5.90 4.37
C TRP A 9 20.54 -5.04 5.60
N ARG A 10 21.05 -3.80 5.64
CA ARG A 10 20.79 -2.87 6.75
C ARG A 10 19.30 -2.53 6.86
N PHE A 11 18.67 -2.18 5.74
CA PHE A 11 17.23 -1.84 5.67
C PHE A 11 16.34 -3.03 6.04
N ARG A 12 16.72 -4.23 5.63
CA ARG A 12 16.00 -5.45 5.99
C ARG A 12 16.01 -5.71 7.51
N ASN A 13 17.06 -5.27 8.21
CA ASN A 13 17.32 -5.59 9.61
C ASN A 13 16.99 -4.47 10.61
N ILE A 14 16.42 -3.35 10.15
CA ILE A 14 15.94 -2.29 11.06
C ILE A 14 14.75 -2.76 11.91
N ASN A 15 14.47 -2.02 12.98
CA ASN A 15 13.28 -2.23 13.80
C ASN A 15 12.01 -2.05 12.95
N GLU A 16 11.00 -2.91 13.17
CA GLU A 16 9.71 -2.90 12.49
C GLU A 16 9.01 -1.52 12.56
N VAL A 17 9.11 -0.82 13.70
CA VAL A 17 8.56 0.54 13.85
C VAL A 17 9.23 1.51 12.88
N VAL A 18 10.56 1.46 12.78
CA VAL A 18 11.33 2.34 11.87
C VAL A 18 11.04 1.97 10.42
N ALA A 19 10.90 0.68 10.11
CA ALA A 19 10.49 0.23 8.79
C ALA A 19 9.12 0.80 8.41
N PHE A 20 8.13 0.76 9.29
CA PHE A 20 6.81 1.34 9.02
C PHE A 20 6.88 2.85 8.81
N LEU A 21 7.63 3.58 9.65
CA LEU A 21 7.80 5.03 9.49
C LEU A 21 8.43 5.38 8.14
N LEU A 22 9.46 4.64 7.71
CA LEU A 22 10.09 4.85 6.41
C LEU A 22 9.18 4.46 5.24
N ALA A 23 8.39 3.39 5.37
CA ALA A 23 7.40 3.01 4.36
C ALA A 23 6.34 4.11 4.20
N ILE A 24 5.79 4.61 5.30
CA ILE A 24 4.82 5.73 5.31
C ILE A 24 5.45 6.97 4.69
N PHE A 25 6.68 7.31 5.08
CA PHE A 25 7.40 8.43 4.50
C PHE A 25 7.54 8.29 2.98
N SER A 26 7.95 7.11 2.49
CA SER A 26 8.16 6.88 1.06
C SER A 26 6.89 7.08 0.23
N ILE A 27 5.72 6.70 0.75
CA ILE A 27 4.45 6.96 0.06
C ILE A 27 4.01 8.41 0.22
N SER A 28 4.24 9.00 1.40
CA SER A 28 3.88 10.38 1.69
C SER A 28 4.63 11.41 0.81
N THR A 29 5.71 11.00 0.15
CA THR A 29 6.37 11.81 -0.90
C THR A 29 5.43 12.20 -2.03
N PHE A 30 4.36 11.43 -2.29
CA PHE A 30 3.29 11.82 -3.21
C PHE A 30 2.67 13.17 -2.84
N GLY A 31 2.37 13.37 -1.55
CA GLY A 31 1.80 14.62 -1.06
C GLY A 31 2.78 15.80 -1.20
N ILE A 32 4.09 15.54 -1.13
CA ILE A 32 5.12 16.55 -1.38
C ILE A 32 5.17 16.92 -2.87
N GLY A 33 5.05 15.93 -3.77
CA GLY A 33 4.92 16.17 -5.21
C GLY A 33 3.73 17.06 -5.55
N GLU A 34 2.56 16.73 -4.99
CA GLU A 34 1.34 17.51 -5.11
C GLU A 34 1.48 18.93 -4.52
N LEU A 35 2.17 19.08 -3.38
CA LEU A 35 2.48 20.39 -2.80
C LEU A 35 3.31 21.24 -3.76
N ILE A 36 4.38 20.68 -4.34
CA ILE A 36 5.25 21.39 -5.29
C ILE A 36 4.45 21.79 -6.53
N TYR A 37 3.67 20.86 -7.10
CA TYR A 37 2.80 21.13 -8.24
C TYR A 37 1.81 22.26 -7.93
N SER A 38 1.18 22.20 -6.75
CA SER A 38 0.19 23.16 -6.30
C SER A 38 0.78 24.58 -6.16
N ILE A 39 1.99 24.69 -5.61
CA ILE A 39 2.74 25.96 -5.49
C ILE A 39 3.08 26.51 -6.88
N ILE A 40 3.56 25.68 -7.80
CA ILE A 40 3.89 26.10 -9.17
C ILE A 40 2.65 26.64 -9.90
N LYS A 41 1.47 26.06 -9.64
CA LYS A 41 0.19 26.50 -10.21
C LYS A 41 -0.43 27.71 -9.52
N GLY A 42 0.15 28.18 -8.40
CA GLY A 42 -0.31 29.36 -7.68
C GLY A 42 -1.56 29.13 -6.83
N TYR A 43 -1.85 27.89 -6.42
CA TYR A 43 -2.93 27.64 -5.47
C TYR A 43 -2.57 28.14 -4.07
N PRO A 44 -3.57 28.47 -3.23
CA PRO A 44 -3.32 28.95 -1.87
C PRO A 44 -2.58 27.93 -0.99
N LEU A 45 -1.60 28.40 -0.20
CA LEU A 45 -0.74 27.54 0.62
C LEU A 45 -1.51 26.64 1.60
N TYR A 46 -2.62 27.12 2.18
CA TYR A 46 -3.42 26.34 3.12
C TYR A 46 -4.03 25.09 2.47
N PHE A 47 -4.41 25.18 1.19
CA PHE A 47 -4.96 24.05 0.43
C PHE A 47 -3.85 23.00 0.19
N SER A 48 -2.65 23.46 -0.18
CA SER A 48 -1.51 22.59 -0.42
C SER A 48 -1.03 21.85 0.85
N LEU A 49 -1.02 22.52 2.00
CA LEU A 49 -0.67 21.88 3.28
C LEU A 49 -1.70 20.81 3.70
N LEU A 50 -2.97 21.02 3.36
CA LEU A 50 -4.04 20.08 3.63
C LEU A 50 -3.91 18.80 2.81
N ILE A 51 -3.49 18.89 1.55
CA ILE A 51 -3.19 17.73 0.69
C ILE A 51 -2.07 16.86 1.29
N VAL A 52 -1.00 17.49 1.79
CA VAL A 52 0.10 16.75 2.44
C VAL A 52 -0.41 15.99 3.66
N LEU A 53 -1.21 16.65 4.50
CA LEU A 53 -1.78 16.02 5.69
C LEU A 53 -2.70 14.85 5.32
N PHE A 54 -3.58 15.04 4.34
CA PHE A 54 -4.49 14.00 3.86
C PHE A 54 -3.73 12.81 3.29
N THR A 55 -2.66 13.08 2.54
CA THR A 55 -1.79 12.03 1.98
C THR A 55 -1.08 11.24 3.07
N LEU A 56 -0.55 11.90 4.10
CA LEU A 56 0.10 11.22 5.23
C LEU A 56 -0.88 10.28 5.94
N ILE A 57 -2.10 10.76 6.22
CA ILE A 57 -3.14 9.97 6.89
C ILE A 57 -3.57 8.79 6.01
N ALA A 58 -3.88 9.05 4.74
CA ALA A 58 -4.33 8.04 3.80
C ALA A 58 -3.27 6.97 3.54
N ALA A 59 -1.99 7.36 3.37
CA ALA A 59 -0.86 6.45 3.22
C ALA A 59 -0.69 5.55 4.46
N THR A 60 -0.81 6.13 5.66
CA THR A 60 -0.73 5.36 6.91
C THR A 60 -1.82 4.31 6.99
N ILE A 61 -3.07 4.69 6.67
CA ILE A 61 -4.23 3.79 6.67
C ILE A 61 -4.15 2.75 5.56
N ALA A 62 -3.51 3.05 4.43
CA ALA A 62 -3.37 2.12 3.32
C ALA A 62 -2.24 1.08 3.52
N VAL A 63 -1.20 1.40 4.27
CA VAL A 63 0.00 0.54 4.40
C VAL A 63 0.00 -0.28 5.67
N ILE A 64 -0.24 0.35 6.83
CA ILE A 64 -0.13 -0.35 8.12
C ILE A 64 -1.10 -1.54 8.17
N PRO A 65 -2.42 -1.36 7.94
CA PRO A 65 -3.36 -2.47 7.98
C PRO A 65 -3.06 -3.54 6.94
N HIS A 66 -2.61 -3.15 5.74
CA HIS A 66 -2.24 -4.05 4.65
C HIS A 66 -1.13 -5.02 5.05
N GLU A 67 0.00 -4.49 5.50
CA GLU A 67 1.17 -5.28 5.90
C GLU A 67 0.92 -6.07 7.19
N LEU A 68 0.16 -5.48 8.13
CA LEU A 68 -0.28 -6.22 9.30
C LEU A 68 -1.20 -7.38 8.93
N ALA A 69 -2.06 -7.26 7.93
CA ALA A 69 -2.94 -8.34 7.49
C ALA A 69 -2.12 -9.53 6.95
N HIS A 70 -1.14 -9.28 6.07
CA HIS A 70 -0.20 -10.32 5.62
C HIS A 70 0.45 -11.03 6.81
N ARG A 71 1.00 -10.24 7.74
CA ARG A 71 1.73 -10.74 8.90
C ARG A 71 0.84 -11.58 9.82
N GLN A 72 -0.36 -11.09 10.14
CA GLN A 72 -1.26 -11.80 11.06
C GLN A 72 -1.82 -13.07 10.45
N VAL A 73 -2.14 -13.07 9.15
CA VAL A 73 -2.56 -14.29 8.46
C VAL A 73 -1.42 -15.30 8.44
N ALA A 74 -0.19 -14.91 8.10
CA ALA A 74 0.97 -15.80 8.15
C ALA A 74 1.22 -16.41 9.54
N ARG A 75 1.12 -15.59 10.60
CA ARG A 75 1.26 -16.04 12.00
C ARG A 75 0.14 -16.99 12.42
N LYS A 76 -1.10 -16.78 11.97
CA LYS A 76 -2.23 -17.68 12.23
C LYS A 76 -2.00 -19.09 11.68
N TYR A 77 -1.26 -19.21 10.58
CA TYR A 77 -0.84 -20.51 10.02
C TYR A 77 0.45 -21.06 10.64
N GLY A 78 0.94 -20.45 11.72
CA GLY A 78 2.10 -20.90 12.49
C GLY A 78 3.44 -20.61 11.81
N CYS A 79 3.51 -19.59 10.96
CA CYS A 79 4.77 -19.10 10.39
C CYS A 79 5.30 -17.93 11.19
N PHE A 80 6.62 -17.80 11.26
CA PHE A 80 7.24 -16.57 11.72
C PHE A 80 7.06 -15.50 10.64
N SER A 81 6.63 -14.31 11.04
CA SER A 81 6.47 -13.21 10.10
C SER A 81 6.75 -11.86 10.75
N ARG A 82 7.46 -10.99 10.01
CA ARG A 82 7.79 -9.62 10.39
C ARG A 82 7.69 -8.70 9.18
N PHE A 83 7.25 -7.45 9.38
CA PHE A 83 7.39 -6.44 8.34
C PHE A 83 8.86 -6.04 8.17
N SER A 84 9.28 -5.83 6.93
CA SER A 84 10.65 -5.48 6.57
C SER A 84 10.63 -4.50 5.40
N LEU A 85 11.69 -3.70 5.32
CA LEU A 85 11.83 -2.68 4.29
C LEU A 85 12.93 -3.07 3.32
N SER A 86 12.68 -2.87 2.03
CA SER A 86 13.71 -2.95 1.00
C SER A 86 14.27 -1.56 0.73
N PHE A 87 15.60 -1.43 0.63
CA PHE A 87 16.22 -0.15 0.31
C PHE A 87 15.89 0.26 -1.12
N SER A 88 16.03 -0.68 -2.06
CA SER A 88 15.70 -0.44 -3.47
C SER A 88 14.22 -0.11 -3.67
N GLY A 89 13.33 -0.86 -3.02
CA GLY A 89 11.90 -0.59 -3.02
C GLY A 89 11.53 0.76 -2.40
N PHE A 90 12.18 1.12 -1.29
CA PHE A 90 11.99 2.41 -0.62
C PHE A 90 12.38 3.59 -1.52
N LEU A 91 13.54 3.50 -2.18
CA LEU A 91 13.98 4.52 -3.13
C LEU A 91 13.04 4.62 -4.33
N ALA A 92 12.69 3.50 -4.95
CA ALA A 92 11.79 3.48 -6.10
C ALA A 92 10.42 4.09 -5.75
N THR A 93 9.86 3.69 -4.61
CA THR A 93 8.57 4.23 -4.10
C THR A 93 8.66 5.73 -3.88
N SER A 94 9.71 6.21 -3.21
CA SER A 94 9.89 7.63 -2.90
C SER A 94 10.05 8.48 -4.16
N ILE A 95 10.82 8.01 -5.15
CA ILE A 95 11.09 8.77 -6.38
C ILE A 95 9.85 8.81 -7.27
N ILE A 96 9.22 7.65 -7.53
CA ILE A 96 8.05 7.57 -8.43
C ILE A 96 6.89 8.41 -7.88
N ASN A 97 6.62 8.30 -6.58
CA ASN A 97 5.53 9.01 -5.94
C ASN A 97 5.80 10.52 -5.89
N LEU A 98 7.04 10.96 -5.66
CA LEU A 98 7.41 12.38 -5.66
C LEU A 98 7.12 13.10 -6.99
N PHE A 99 7.25 12.39 -8.12
CA PHE A 99 6.92 12.95 -9.43
C PHE A 99 5.42 12.88 -9.77
N GLY A 100 4.57 12.37 -8.87
CA GLY A 100 3.12 12.31 -9.06
C GLY A 100 2.67 11.37 -10.19
N LEU A 101 3.53 10.46 -10.66
CA LEU A 101 3.22 9.60 -11.82
C LEU A 101 2.19 8.51 -11.49
N ALA A 102 2.28 7.94 -10.29
CA ALA A 102 1.36 6.93 -9.75
C ALA A 102 1.60 6.79 -8.24
N ILE A 103 0.57 6.36 -7.48
CA ILE A 103 0.75 5.95 -6.09
C ILE A 103 1.18 4.49 -6.07
N VAL A 104 2.47 4.25 -5.89
CA VAL A 104 3.07 2.91 -5.91
C VAL A 104 3.57 2.52 -4.53
N PHE A 105 3.57 1.23 -4.24
CA PHE A 105 4.09 0.67 -2.99
C PHE A 105 5.01 -0.53 -3.27
N PHE A 106 6.32 -0.28 -3.29
CA PHE A 106 7.35 -1.32 -3.39
C PHE A 106 8.28 -1.34 -2.17
N SER A 107 8.13 -0.39 -1.25
CA SER A 107 9.09 -0.14 -0.17
C SER A 107 9.14 -1.23 0.88
N GLY A 108 7.99 -1.82 1.18
CA GLY A 108 7.81 -2.78 2.26
C GLY A 108 7.43 -4.15 1.74
N TYR A 109 7.83 -5.18 2.47
CA TYR A 109 7.31 -6.52 2.29
C TYR A 109 7.27 -7.26 3.62
N THR A 110 6.28 -8.12 3.77
CA THR A 110 6.18 -9.01 4.92
C THR A 110 7.11 -10.21 4.71
N LEU A 111 8.18 -10.29 5.50
CA LEU A 111 9.03 -11.49 5.57
C LEU A 111 8.22 -12.61 6.20
N ILE A 112 8.13 -13.75 5.52
CA ILE A 112 7.45 -14.95 6.00
C ILE A 112 8.47 -16.09 5.98
N SER A 113 8.63 -16.74 7.13
CA SER A 113 9.43 -17.96 7.28
C SER A 113 8.57 -19.04 7.91
N CYS A 114 8.29 -20.09 7.13
CA CYS A 114 7.52 -21.24 7.55
C CYS A 114 8.44 -22.46 7.65
N ASN A 115 8.11 -23.40 8.54
CA ASN A 115 8.77 -24.71 8.52
C ASN A 115 8.58 -25.38 7.15
N PHE A 116 9.59 -26.15 6.72
CA PHE A 116 9.71 -26.73 5.37
C PHE A 116 8.43 -27.45 4.88
N PHE A 117 7.69 -28.08 5.79
CA PHE A 117 6.46 -28.82 5.48
C PHE A 117 5.17 -27.98 5.40
N ARG A 118 5.22 -26.68 5.75
CA ARG A 118 4.05 -25.77 5.75
C ARG A 118 4.06 -24.76 4.61
N ALA A 119 5.19 -24.55 3.93
CA ALA A 119 5.26 -23.69 2.76
C ALA A 119 4.53 -24.38 1.58
N ASN A 120 3.38 -23.82 1.19
CA ASN A 120 2.57 -24.33 0.09
C ASN A 120 1.98 -23.15 -0.69
N LYS A 121 1.81 -23.30 -2.01
CA LYS A 121 1.17 -22.30 -2.90
C LYS A 121 -0.14 -21.74 -2.33
N LYS A 122 -0.91 -22.58 -1.63
CA LYS A 122 -2.14 -22.16 -0.94
C LYS A 122 -1.88 -21.16 0.17
N LEU A 123 -0.86 -21.38 1.01
CA LEU A 123 -0.53 -20.47 2.09
C LEU A 123 -0.04 -19.13 1.53
N ASP A 124 0.84 -19.16 0.53
CA ASP A 124 1.34 -17.95 -0.13
C ASP A 124 0.21 -17.14 -0.78
N GLY A 125 -0.74 -17.82 -1.42
CA GLY A 125 -1.92 -17.17 -2.00
C GLY A 125 -2.85 -16.57 -0.94
N ILE A 126 -3.11 -17.28 0.17
CA ILE A 126 -3.98 -16.79 1.26
C ILE A 126 -3.33 -15.61 1.98
N THR A 127 -2.02 -15.69 2.28
CA THR A 127 -1.30 -14.58 2.93
C THR A 127 -1.25 -13.38 2.00
N ALA A 128 -0.93 -13.57 0.71
CA ALA A 128 -0.92 -12.51 -0.30
C ALA A 128 -2.30 -11.88 -0.53
N THR A 129 -3.39 -12.64 -0.36
CA THR A 129 -4.77 -12.11 -0.46
C THR A 129 -5.07 -11.12 0.67
N ALA A 130 -4.49 -11.32 1.85
CA ALA A 130 -4.86 -10.59 3.06
C ALA A 130 -4.69 -9.08 2.96
N GLY A 131 -3.53 -8.60 2.49
CA GLY A 131 -3.25 -7.17 2.35
C GLY A 131 -4.20 -6.46 1.39
N PRO A 132 -4.27 -6.87 0.10
CA PRO A 132 -5.18 -6.26 -0.87
C PRO A 132 -6.65 -6.35 -0.44
N ALA A 133 -7.08 -7.46 0.19
CA ALA A 133 -8.44 -7.58 0.71
C ALA A 133 -8.73 -6.55 1.81
N THR A 134 -7.79 -6.31 2.73
CA THR A 134 -7.91 -5.26 3.75
C THR A 134 -8.08 -3.89 3.13
N ASN A 135 -7.29 -3.55 2.11
CA ASN A 135 -7.40 -2.25 1.44
C ASN A 135 -8.70 -2.10 0.65
N LEU A 136 -9.21 -3.16 0.01
CA LEU A 136 -10.53 -3.13 -0.63
C LEU A 136 -11.64 -2.84 0.38
N VAL A 137 -11.61 -3.49 1.54
CA VAL A 137 -12.60 -3.28 2.61
C VAL A 137 -12.51 -1.85 3.16
N ILE A 138 -11.31 -1.36 3.45
CA ILE A 138 -11.11 0.02 3.91
C ILE A 138 -11.63 1.00 2.86
N SER A 139 -11.27 0.80 1.59
CA SER A 139 -11.71 1.65 0.49
C SER A 139 -13.24 1.72 0.40
N ALA A 140 -13.91 0.57 0.43
CA ALA A 140 -15.37 0.51 0.39
C ALA A 140 -16.03 1.21 1.58
N ILE A 141 -15.53 0.97 2.81
CA ILE A 141 -16.08 1.58 4.03
C ILE A 141 -15.95 3.11 3.99
N PHE A 142 -14.76 3.62 3.65
CA PHE A 142 -14.53 5.05 3.61
C PHE A 142 -15.24 5.73 2.45
N TYR A 143 -15.39 5.06 1.30
CA TYR A 143 -16.20 5.58 0.19
C TYR A 143 -17.67 5.70 0.61
N LEU A 144 -18.23 4.68 1.26
CA LEU A 144 -19.58 4.74 1.79
C LEU A 144 -19.74 5.86 2.82
N ALA A 145 -18.77 6.03 3.74
CA ALA A 145 -18.80 7.10 4.73
C ALA A 145 -18.73 8.51 4.09
N TYR A 146 -17.99 8.66 2.99
CA TYR A 146 -17.94 9.89 2.20
C TYR A 146 -19.32 10.28 1.65
N LEU A 147 -20.12 9.33 1.16
CA LEU A 147 -21.45 9.61 0.59
C LEU A 147 -22.41 10.27 1.60
N PHE A 148 -22.18 10.10 2.90
CA PHE A 148 -22.99 10.69 3.97
C PHE A 148 -22.36 11.94 4.61
N SER A 149 -21.20 12.41 4.13
CA SER A 149 -20.48 13.55 4.72
C SER A 149 -20.03 14.54 3.64
N GLN A 150 -20.69 15.70 3.57
CA GLN A 150 -20.31 16.79 2.64
C GLN A 150 -19.35 17.81 3.26
N SER A 151 -18.62 17.40 4.31
CA SER A 151 -17.71 18.27 5.05
C SER A 151 -16.25 18.05 4.66
N LEU A 152 -15.32 18.81 5.26
CA LEU A 152 -13.89 18.56 5.14
C LEU A 152 -13.51 17.12 5.54
N VAL A 153 -14.23 16.54 6.51
CA VAL A 153 -14.06 15.15 6.93
C VAL A 153 -14.47 14.19 5.81
N GLY A 154 -15.52 14.53 5.07
CA GLY A 154 -15.93 13.78 3.88
C GLY A 154 -14.84 13.75 2.81
N LEU A 155 -14.18 14.88 2.55
CA LEU A 155 -13.04 14.93 1.62
C LEU A 155 -11.89 14.02 2.08
N LEU A 156 -11.59 13.99 3.38
CA LEU A 156 -10.60 13.07 3.93
C LEU A 156 -11.01 11.60 3.72
N PHE A 157 -12.28 11.25 3.94
CA PHE A 157 -12.78 9.90 3.71
C PHE A 157 -12.67 9.48 2.25
N PHE A 158 -13.03 10.37 1.33
CA PHE A 158 -12.83 10.14 -0.10
C PHE A 158 -11.35 9.89 -0.43
N TYR A 159 -10.46 10.70 0.13
CA TYR A 159 -9.02 10.58 -0.08
C TYR A 159 -8.45 9.25 0.46
N ILE A 160 -8.91 8.81 1.64
CA ILE A 160 -8.57 7.50 2.21
C ILE A 160 -9.07 6.37 1.31
N ALA A 161 -10.31 6.49 0.81
CA ALA A 161 -10.90 5.49 -0.07
C ALA A 161 -10.13 5.36 -1.39
N MET A 162 -9.77 6.50 -1.97
CA MET A 162 -8.96 6.63 -3.18
C MET A 162 -7.61 5.94 -3.00
N PHE A 163 -6.81 6.32 -2.00
CA PHE A 163 -5.50 5.70 -1.73
C PHE A 163 -5.58 4.18 -1.56
N ASN A 164 -6.55 3.71 -0.76
CA ASN A 164 -6.70 2.28 -0.51
C ASN A 164 -7.10 1.51 -1.78
N SER A 165 -7.96 2.07 -2.63
CA SER A 165 -8.34 1.43 -3.91
C SER A 165 -7.14 1.30 -4.85
N VAL A 166 -6.30 2.35 -4.93
CA VAL A 166 -5.12 2.37 -5.80
C VAL A 166 -4.06 1.40 -5.31
N VAL A 167 -3.76 1.42 -4.00
CA VAL A 167 -2.79 0.48 -3.41
C VAL A 167 -3.27 -0.97 -3.56
N ALA A 168 -4.57 -1.23 -3.40
CA ALA A 168 -5.14 -2.55 -3.66
C ALA A 168 -4.99 -2.96 -5.14
N PHE A 169 -5.33 -2.08 -6.08
CA PHE A 169 -5.20 -2.33 -7.51
C PHE A 169 -3.76 -2.65 -7.91
N PHE A 170 -2.79 -1.82 -7.51
CA PHE A 170 -1.39 -2.07 -7.82
C PHE A 170 -0.89 -3.39 -7.25
N ASN A 171 -1.21 -3.71 -5.99
CA ASN A 171 -0.79 -4.98 -5.39
C ASN A 171 -1.50 -6.20 -6.02
N LEU A 172 -2.63 -6.02 -6.71
CA LEU A 172 -3.32 -7.09 -7.44
C LEU A 172 -2.81 -7.28 -8.87
N LEU A 173 -1.96 -6.39 -9.41
CA LEU A 173 -1.36 -6.62 -10.71
C LEU A 173 -0.51 -7.91 -10.68
N PRO A 174 -0.67 -8.83 -11.66
CA PRO A 174 0.02 -10.10 -11.67
C PRO A 174 1.46 -9.96 -12.20
N PHE A 175 2.26 -9.09 -11.57
CA PHE A 175 3.59 -8.72 -12.02
C PHE A 175 4.63 -8.79 -10.89
N TRP A 176 5.82 -9.31 -11.21
CA TRP A 176 7.02 -9.26 -10.36
C TRP A 176 6.82 -9.81 -8.94
N VAL A 177 7.03 -8.98 -7.91
CA VAL A 177 6.95 -9.33 -6.48
C VAL A 177 5.59 -9.01 -5.85
N LEU A 178 4.65 -8.47 -6.63
CA LEU A 178 3.34 -8.06 -6.17
C LEU A 178 2.48 -9.26 -5.77
N ASP A 179 1.55 -9.03 -4.85
CA ASP A 179 0.72 -10.09 -4.28
C ASP A 179 -0.20 -10.74 -5.30
N GLY A 180 -0.67 -9.98 -6.28
CA GLY A 180 -1.49 -10.45 -7.40
C GLY A 180 -0.88 -11.65 -8.11
N MET A 181 0.45 -11.69 -8.25
CA MET A 181 1.14 -12.83 -8.86
C MET A 181 0.99 -14.11 -8.01
N LYS A 182 1.10 -14.01 -6.68
CA LYS A 182 0.93 -15.15 -5.76
C LYS A 182 -0.52 -15.61 -5.73
N ILE A 183 -1.47 -14.68 -5.69
CA ILE A 183 -2.91 -14.97 -5.67
C ILE A 183 -3.31 -15.65 -6.98
N MET A 184 -2.89 -15.11 -8.14
CA MET A 184 -3.23 -15.67 -9.45
C MET A 184 -2.67 -17.10 -9.62
N ARG A 185 -1.43 -17.35 -9.17
CA ARG A 185 -0.81 -18.68 -9.18
C ARG A 185 -1.52 -19.68 -8.26
N TRP A 186 -2.13 -19.21 -7.18
CA TRP A 186 -2.89 -20.03 -6.26
C TRP A 186 -4.31 -20.29 -6.75
N ASN A 187 -5.05 -19.23 -7.11
CA ASN A 187 -6.43 -19.30 -7.55
C ASN A 187 -6.78 -18.07 -8.43
N VAL A 188 -6.79 -18.28 -9.75
CA VAL A 188 -7.11 -17.24 -10.73
C VAL A 188 -8.51 -16.65 -10.56
N LYS A 189 -9.49 -17.42 -10.05
CA LYS A 189 -10.86 -16.91 -9.85
C LYS A 189 -10.90 -15.89 -8.71
N ILE A 190 -10.21 -16.15 -7.61
CA ILE A 190 -10.11 -15.21 -6.48
C ILE A 190 -9.40 -13.94 -6.94
N TRP A 191 -8.28 -14.09 -7.64
CA TRP A 191 -7.56 -12.96 -8.22
C TRP A 191 -8.46 -12.11 -9.14
N ALA A 192 -9.18 -12.75 -10.07
CA ALA A 192 -10.07 -12.07 -11.02
C ALA A 192 -11.19 -11.28 -10.32
N VAL A 193 -11.80 -11.84 -9.27
CA VAL A 193 -12.81 -11.13 -8.47
C VAL A 193 -12.20 -9.92 -7.76
N MET A 194 -11.03 -10.08 -7.14
CA MET A 194 -10.39 -8.99 -6.41
C MET A 194 -9.95 -7.85 -7.32
N ILE A 195 -9.34 -8.13 -8.47
CA ILE A 195 -8.94 -7.08 -9.43
C ILE A 195 -10.17 -6.39 -10.05
N ALA A 196 -11.27 -7.11 -10.27
CA ALA A 196 -12.51 -6.48 -10.72
C ALA A 196 -13.08 -5.54 -9.66
N LEU A 197 -13.11 -5.96 -8.39
CA LEU A 197 -13.54 -5.12 -7.28
C LEU A 197 -12.64 -3.90 -7.08
N SER A 198 -11.32 -4.04 -7.23
CA SER A 198 -10.39 -2.92 -7.14
C SER A 198 -10.62 -1.90 -8.25
N LEU A 199 -10.86 -2.35 -9.49
CA LEU A 199 -11.19 -1.49 -10.62
C LEU A 199 -12.51 -0.73 -10.41
N VAL A 200 -13.54 -1.39 -9.89
CA VAL A 200 -14.82 -0.73 -9.57
C VAL A 200 -14.61 0.35 -8.51
N LEU A 201 -13.92 0.04 -7.41
CA LEU A 201 -13.64 1.03 -6.37
C LEU A 201 -12.77 2.17 -6.89
N MET A 202 -11.75 1.87 -7.70
CA MET A 202 -10.88 2.89 -8.29
C MET A 202 -11.65 3.82 -9.23
N TYR A 203 -12.57 3.29 -10.04
CA TYR A 203 -13.48 4.10 -10.85
C TYR A 203 -14.34 5.02 -9.98
N LEU A 204 -14.97 4.47 -8.93
CA LEU A 204 -15.81 5.25 -8.01
C LEU A 204 -15.04 6.34 -7.25
N THR A 205 -13.75 6.15 -6.99
CA THR A 205 -12.89 7.06 -6.22
C THR A 205 -12.01 7.99 -7.07
N HIS A 206 -12.09 7.93 -8.41
CA HIS A 206 -11.33 8.79 -9.33
C HIS A 206 -12.21 9.59 -10.30
N VAL A 207 -13.50 9.27 -10.40
CA VAL A 207 -14.44 9.90 -11.35
C VAL A 207 -15.23 11.05 -10.70
N LEU A 208 -14.85 11.49 -9.50
CA LEU A 208 -15.44 12.66 -8.81
C LEU A 208 -14.40 13.76 -8.62
#